data_AF-A0A523UPC4-F1
#
_entry.id   AF-A0A523UPC4-F1
#
_cell.length_a   1.000
_cell.length_b   1.000
_cell.length_c   1.000
_cell.angle_alpha   90.00
_cell.angle_beta   90.00
_cell.angle_gamma   90.00
#
_symmetry.space_group_name_H-M   'P 1'
#
loop_
_entity.id
_entity.type
_entity.pdbx_description
1 polymer ?
#
loop_
_entity_poly.entity_id
_entity_poly.type
_entity_poly.pdbx_seq_one_letter_code
_entity_poly.pdbx_strand_id
1 'polypeptide(L)'
;MWIVDKGPNLCIIVFCVLRSQRRKLPDYAFFWGCQIPARFPFLEKSMRLALDSLEVRYHDIDGFTCCPPSIAIESLGNRIWLTTAVRNLAVAEKNGFDILTGCNGCYSTLRRASSIMASNTSLRKEMNEKLARFNLSYNGTTKAKHIIEVLFDEVTPDAINRKVKKPFSRMRLAVHYGCDLLRPSTQIRFDDPIRPTKFDSLIEATGAQSIDYETKMMCCGGMLSEMSDEKEALLAAKKKLAELRDLNVDAMCVCCPSCFIQYDARQTLLKASGDHFDIPILYYTELLCLAFGMSPEEVGVKKHAVKPTRFLEEWEAKNKALESAAKHFDVWFLEKCYECKACVEDCPSAKALDSYDPNRIIGEVLEGRLDEVLRSRDIWRCLECHTCYELCPHKIGMVQIFSKLKELAISKGLGPRGIRAAQDSFKKEGALAEIVEISRKRLGLPPSRKSGNKELLQLIKELEESKDDGPG
;
A
#
# COMPACT_ATOMS: atom_id res chain seq x y z
N MET A 1 19.12 -6.74 52.42
CA MET A 1 18.26 -5.69 53.01
C MET A 1 18.70 -4.38 52.39
N TRP A 2 17.76 -3.61 51.82
CA TRP A 2 17.91 -2.39 51.00
C TRP A 2 18.16 -2.60 49.49
N ILE A 3 17.07 -2.95 48.81
CA ILE A 3 16.85 -2.57 47.41
C ILE A 3 16.30 -1.15 47.45
N VAL A 4 16.97 -0.21 46.78
CA VAL A 4 16.47 1.16 46.57
C VAL A 4 16.09 1.29 45.10
N ASP A 5 14.82 1.64 44.94
CA ASP A 5 14.04 1.91 43.75
C ASP A 5 14.70 2.97 42.83
N LYS A 6 14.81 2.68 41.52
CA LYS A 6 15.04 3.69 40.48
C LYS A 6 14.07 3.44 39.33
N GLY A 7 13.10 4.35 39.21
CA GLY A 7 11.94 4.25 38.33
C GLY A 7 12.21 4.38 36.81
N PRO A 8 11.12 4.32 36.00
CA PRO A 8 11.15 3.95 34.58
C PRO A 8 11.41 5.10 33.58
N ASN A 9 12.13 6.15 33.97
CA ASN A 9 12.25 7.37 33.14
C ASN A 9 13.56 7.53 32.36
N LEU A 10 14.45 6.53 32.36
CA LEU A 10 15.72 6.62 31.62
C LEU A 10 15.68 5.99 30.20
N CYS A 11 14.64 5.23 29.87
CA CYS A 11 14.55 4.53 28.58
C CYS A 11 13.98 5.40 27.44
N ILE A 12 13.26 6.49 27.75
CA ILE A 12 12.56 7.31 26.75
C ILE A 12 13.50 8.35 26.10
N ILE A 13 14.53 8.80 26.80
CA ILE A 13 15.41 9.88 26.30
C ILE A 13 16.44 9.35 25.30
N VAL A 14 16.89 8.09 25.44
CA VAL A 14 17.89 7.50 24.52
C VAL A 14 17.28 7.18 23.14
N PHE A 15 15.98 6.91 23.06
CA PHE A 15 15.30 6.65 21.78
C PHE A 15 14.97 7.92 20.98
N CYS A 16 14.90 9.08 21.64
CA CYS A 16 14.52 10.33 20.99
C CYS A 16 15.73 11.07 20.34
N VAL A 17 16.94 10.84 20.86
CA VAL A 17 18.16 11.56 20.39
C VAL A 17 18.82 10.92 19.16
N LEU A 18 18.43 9.71 18.76
CA LEU A 18 18.92 9.06 17.52
C LEU A 18 18.06 9.35 16.27
N ARG A 19 17.04 10.23 16.38
CA ARG A 19 16.06 10.49 15.31
C ARG A 19 16.36 11.69 14.40
N SER A 20 17.54 12.33 14.48
CA SER A 20 17.83 13.56 13.72
C SER A 20 18.98 13.51 12.72
N GLN A 21 19.74 12.41 12.60
CA GLN A 21 20.63 12.23 11.46
C GLN A 21 19.91 11.47 10.36
N ARG A 22 19.04 12.15 9.59
CA ARG A 22 18.63 11.64 8.27
C ARG A 22 19.93 11.40 7.49
N ARG A 23 20.29 10.12 7.29
CA ARG A 23 21.43 9.73 6.48
C ARG A 23 21.26 10.40 5.12
N LYS A 24 22.15 11.33 4.76
CA LYS A 24 22.02 12.09 3.52
C LYS A 24 22.07 11.09 2.36
N LEU A 25 20.95 10.92 1.66
CA LEU A 25 20.85 9.99 0.52
C LEU A 25 21.92 10.36 -0.51
N PRO A 26 22.59 9.38 -1.15
CA PRO A 26 23.53 9.66 -2.23
C PRO A 26 22.81 10.37 -3.39
N ASP A 27 23.59 11.15 -4.16
CA ASP A 27 23.10 11.77 -5.39
C ASP A 27 23.22 10.75 -6.54
N TYR A 28 22.16 10.64 -7.33
CA TYR A 28 22.09 9.69 -8.45
C TYR A 28 22.17 10.39 -9.81
N ALA A 29 22.81 9.77 -10.78
CA ALA A 29 22.61 10.05 -12.20
C ALA A 29 21.48 9.16 -12.72
N PHE A 30 20.38 9.75 -13.19
CA PHE A 30 19.26 8.96 -13.68
C PHE A 30 19.56 8.41 -15.07
N PHE A 31 19.57 7.09 -15.21
CA PHE A 31 19.73 6.37 -16.46
C PHE A 31 18.37 5.97 -17.01
N TRP A 32 17.84 6.78 -17.93
CA TRP A 32 16.52 6.60 -18.56
C TRP A 32 16.45 5.41 -19.53
N GLY A 33 17.60 4.89 -19.97
CA GLY A 33 17.65 3.89 -21.03
C GLY A 33 17.08 4.42 -22.34
N CYS A 34 16.53 3.53 -23.18
CA CYS A 34 16.02 3.91 -24.51
C CYS A 34 14.49 4.00 -24.58
N GLN A 35 13.77 3.07 -23.96
CA GLN A 35 12.32 2.96 -24.12
C GLN A 35 11.54 4.06 -23.40
N ILE A 36 11.99 4.44 -22.19
CA ILE A 36 11.31 5.47 -21.39
C ILE A 36 11.26 6.82 -22.13
N PRO A 37 12.40 7.41 -22.55
CA PRO A 37 12.35 8.71 -23.22
C PRO A 37 11.75 8.64 -24.63
N ALA A 38 11.97 7.53 -25.36
CA ALA A 38 11.53 7.43 -26.76
C ALA A 38 10.04 7.06 -26.93
N ARG A 39 9.47 6.26 -26.01
CA ARG A 39 8.11 5.72 -26.16
C ARG A 39 7.19 6.04 -24.98
N PHE A 40 7.73 6.21 -23.78
CA PHE A 40 6.93 6.36 -22.56
C PHE A 40 7.34 7.59 -21.72
N PRO A 41 7.27 8.81 -22.27
CA PRO A 41 7.64 10.02 -21.51
C PRO A 41 6.76 10.24 -20.27
N PHE A 42 5.56 9.65 -20.21
CA PHE A 42 4.72 9.65 -19.02
C PHE A 42 5.31 8.81 -17.87
N LEU A 43 6.09 7.77 -18.17
CA LEU A 43 6.83 7.01 -17.16
C LEU A 43 8.01 7.81 -16.60
N GLU A 44 8.71 8.56 -17.46
CA GLU A 44 9.72 9.52 -16.99
C GLU A 44 9.09 10.56 -16.05
N LYS A 45 7.95 11.14 -16.46
CA LYS A 45 7.21 12.09 -15.63
C LYS A 45 6.84 11.50 -14.27
N SER A 46 6.27 10.30 -14.22
CA SER A 46 5.88 9.68 -12.94
C SER A 46 7.08 9.32 -12.06
N MET A 47 8.21 8.91 -12.66
CA MET A 47 9.45 8.66 -11.92
C MET A 47 9.98 9.94 -11.25
N ARG A 48 10.02 11.05 -11.99
CA ARG A 48 10.45 12.36 -11.45
C ARG A 48 9.54 12.80 -10.29
N LEU A 49 8.22 12.81 -10.52
CA LEU A 49 7.22 13.20 -9.51
C LEU A 49 7.33 12.34 -8.23
N ALA A 50 7.48 11.03 -8.36
CA ALA A 50 7.59 10.12 -7.23
C ALA A 50 8.89 10.37 -6.44
N LEU A 51 10.02 10.53 -7.12
CA LEU A 51 11.31 10.78 -6.48
C LEU A 51 11.37 12.15 -5.80
N ASP A 52 10.83 13.18 -6.44
CA ASP A 52 10.76 14.53 -5.88
C ASP A 52 9.91 14.55 -4.60
N SER A 53 8.77 13.84 -4.61
CA SER A 53 7.88 13.71 -3.44
C SER A 53 8.54 13.03 -2.23
N LEU A 54 9.52 12.16 -2.52
CA LEU A 54 10.30 11.38 -1.56
C LEU A 54 11.68 12.00 -1.26
N GLU A 55 11.97 13.18 -1.80
CA GLU A 55 13.22 13.92 -1.58
C GLU A 55 14.47 13.12 -2.01
N VAL A 56 14.34 12.22 -2.99
CA VAL A 56 15.47 11.50 -3.59
C VAL A 56 16.17 12.42 -4.57
N ARG A 57 17.47 12.62 -4.40
CA ARG A 57 18.27 13.52 -5.24
C ARG A 57 18.80 12.79 -6.46
N TYR A 58 18.43 13.24 -7.64
CA TYR A 58 18.88 12.70 -8.91
C TYR A 58 19.18 13.83 -9.90
N HIS A 59 20.02 13.53 -10.89
CA HIS A 59 20.53 14.48 -11.89
C HIS A 59 20.48 13.85 -13.27
N ASP A 60 20.12 14.66 -14.26
CA ASP A 60 20.34 14.33 -15.66
C ASP A 60 21.78 14.70 -16.02
N ILE A 61 22.51 13.74 -16.61
CA ILE A 61 23.87 13.96 -17.08
C ILE A 61 24.00 13.58 -18.55
N ASP A 62 24.85 14.32 -19.24
CA ASP A 62 25.11 14.08 -20.66
C ASP A 62 25.96 12.83 -20.89
N GLY A 63 25.76 12.22 -22.05
CA GLY A 63 26.66 11.20 -22.59
C GLY A 63 26.23 9.75 -22.36
N PHE A 64 25.20 9.48 -21.56
CA PHE A 64 24.59 8.15 -21.51
C PHE A 64 24.08 7.72 -22.89
N THR A 65 24.09 6.41 -23.12
CA THR A 65 23.63 5.76 -24.36
C THR A 65 22.75 4.57 -24.01
N CYS A 66 22.53 3.63 -24.93
CA CYS A 66 21.85 2.38 -24.62
C CYS A 66 22.62 1.58 -23.54
N CYS A 67 21.88 0.82 -22.73
CA CYS A 67 22.46 -0.06 -21.72
C CYS A 67 23.14 -1.31 -22.28
N PRO A 68 23.21 -1.49 -23.60
CA PRO A 68 22.66 -2.60 -24.42
C PRO A 68 21.82 -3.72 -23.76
N PRO A 69 20.77 -4.24 -24.45
CA PRO A 69 20.10 -5.47 -24.06
C PRO A 69 21.01 -6.68 -24.30
N SER A 70 21.09 -7.58 -23.31
CA SER A 70 21.94 -8.76 -23.35
C SER A 70 21.64 -9.65 -24.56
N ILE A 71 20.37 -9.93 -24.80
CA ILE A 71 19.95 -10.91 -25.81
C ILE A 71 20.32 -10.53 -27.25
N ALA A 72 20.29 -9.24 -27.58
CA ALA A 72 20.58 -8.75 -28.93
C ALA A 72 22.05 -8.39 -29.13
N ILE A 73 22.76 -7.96 -28.07
CA ILE A 73 24.10 -7.38 -28.20
C ILE A 73 25.20 -8.30 -27.67
N GLU A 74 24.95 -9.15 -26.65
CA GLU A 74 25.95 -10.13 -26.22
C GLU A 74 26.27 -11.13 -27.35
N SER A 75 25.30 -11.42 -28.23
CA SER A 75 25.46 -12.28 -29.40
C SER A 75 26.38 -11.68 -30.48
N LEU A 76 26.50 -10.34 -30.56
CA LEU A 76 27.48 -9.66 -31.41
C LEU A 76 28.91 -9.72 -30.84
N GLY A 77 29.07 -10.23 -29.62
CA GLY A 77 30.33 -10.41 -28.92
C GLY A 77 30.30 -9.76 -27.53
N ASN A 78 30.63 -10.54 -26.50
CA ASN A 78 30.63 -10.13 -25.10
C ASN A 78 31.42 -8.82 -24.86
N ARG A 79 32.49 -8.60 -25.63
CA ARG A 79 33.30 -7.37 -25.54
C ARG A 79 32.54 -6.10 -25.90
N ILE A 80 31.64 -6.11 -26.88
CA ILE A 80 30.87 -4.93 -27.30
C ILE A 80 29.85 -4.57 -26.22
N TRP A 81 29.09 -5.58 -25.77
CA TRP A 81 28.13 -5.43 -24.67
C TRP A 81 28.80 -4.84 -23.42
N LEU A 82 29.90 -5.45 -22.99
CA LEU A 82 30.61 -5.03 -21.79
C LEU A 82 31.23 -3.65 -21.93
N THR A 83 31.84 -3.34 -23.07
CA THR A 83 32.43 -2.00 -23.32
C THR A 83 31.37 -0.92 -23.22
N THR A 84 30.19 -1.15 -23.81
CA THR A 84 29.10 -0.15 -23.80
C THR A 84 28.55 0.05 -22.39
N ALA A 85 28.33 -1.04 -21.64
CA ALA A 85 27.85 -0.98 -20.26
C ALA A 85 28.86 -0.28 -19.34
N VAL A 86 30.15 -0.64 -19.43
CA VAL A 86 31.22 -0.02 -18.63
C VAL A 86 31.45 1.43 -19.01
N ARG A 87 31.28 1.80 -20.29
CA ARG A 87 31.32 3.20 -20.72
C ARG A 87 30.24 4.04 -20.02
N ASN A 88 29.01 3.53 -19.90
CA ASN A 88 27.96 4.24 -19.15
C ASN A 88 28.29 4.33 -17.65
N LEU A 89 28.84 3.26 -17.04
CA LEU A 89 29.30 3.31 -15.64
C LEU A 89 30.40 4.38 -15.44
N ALA A 90 31.35 4.48 -16.37
CA ALA A 90 32.40 5.50 -16.34
C ALA A 90 31.87 6.93 -16.49
N VAL A 91 30.79 7.14 -17.28
CA VAL A 91 30.13 8.45 -17.42
C VAL A 91 29.56 8.91 -16.09
N ALA A 92 28.88 8.03 -15.35
CA ALA A 92 28.39 8.34 -14.01
C ALA A 92 29.53 8.55 -13.00
N GLU A 93 30.56 7.68 -13.03
CA GLU A 93 31.71 7.77 -12.12
C GLU A 93 32.49 9.08 -12.28
N LYS A 94 32.67 9.54 -13.53
CA LYS A 94 33.31 10.83 -13.82
C LYS A 94 32.55 12.01 -13.20
N ASN A 95 31.23 11.93 -13.10
CA ASN A 95 30.39 12.96 -12.49
C ASN A 95 30.20 12.76 -10.98
N GLY A 96 30.79 11.70 -10.39
CA GLY A 96 30.72 11.43 -8.95
C GLY A 96 29.35 10.94 -8.46
N PHE A 97 28.53 10.35 -9.33
CA PHE A 97 27.19 9.88 -9.00
C PHE A 97 27.06 8.36 -9.09
N ASP A 98 26.24 7.78 -8.21
CA ASP A 98 25.69 6.43 -8.41
C ASP A 98 24.66 6.47 -9.55
N ILE A 99 24.39 5.35 -10.22
CA ILE A 99 23.35 5.27 -11.26
C ILE A 99 22.03 4.84 -10.64
N LEU A 100 20.95 5.54 -10.99
CA LEU A 100 19.57 5.12 -10.73
C LEU A 100 18.87 4.80 -12.04
N THR A 101 18.15 3.69 -12.13
CA THR A 101 17.34 3.38 -13.30
C THR A 101 15.98 2.81 -12.91
N GLY A 102 14.96 3.18 -13.68
CA GLY A 102 13.62 2.63 -13.56
C GLY A 102 13.37 1.42 -14.47
N CYS A 103 14.40 0.77 -15.04
CA CYS A 103 14.25 -0.34 -15.97
C CYS A 103 15.05 -1.57 -15.53
N ASN A 104 14.39 -2.72 -15.40
CA ASN A 104 15.03 -3.99 -15.05
C ASN A 104 16.18 -4.37 -16.00
N GLY A 105 15.97 -4.25 -17.32
CA GLY A 105 17.00 -4.61 -18.31
C GLY A 105 18.24 -3.72 -18.21
N CYS A 106 18.05 -2.41 -18.03
CA CYS A 106 19.16 -1.47 -17.81
C CYS A 106 19.89 -1.79 -16.50
N TYR A 107 19.14 -2.05 -15.43
CA TYR A 107 19.67 -2.40 -14.12
C TYR A 107 20.52 -3.67 -14.19
N SER A 108 19.98 -4.75 -14.78
CA SER A 108 20.66 -6.03 -14.93
C SER A 108 21.97 -5.88 -15.70
N THR A 109 21.96 -5.21 -16.85
CA THR A 109 23.18 -5.02 -17.64
C THR A 109 24.26 -4.26 -16.88
N LEU A 110 23.91 -3.12 -16.27
CA LEU A 110 24.89 -2.29 -15.57
C LEU A 110 25.45 -2.99 -14.32
N ARG A 111 24.60 -3.68 -13.54
CA ARG A 111 25.05 -4.47 -12.38
C ARG A 111 25.95 -5.63 -12.78
N ARG A 112 25.58 -6.38 -13.82
CA ARG A 112 26.41 -7.50 -14.33
C ARG A 112 27.76 -7.00 -14.81
N ALA A 113 27.79 -5.91 -15.59
CA ALA A 113 29.04 -5.30 -16.06
C ALA A 113 29.92 -4.84 -14.89
N SER A 114 29.34 -4.17 -13.89
CA SER A 114 30.07 -3.80 -12.66
C SER A 114 30.62 -5.01 -11.93
N SER A 115 29.83 -6.09 -11.80
CA SER A 115 30.26 -7.34 -11.16
C SER A 115 31.44 -8.00 -11.87
N ILE A 116 31.42 -8.02 -13.21
CA ILE A 116 32.52 -8.55 -14.04
C ILE A 116 33.79 -7.69 -13.89
N MET A 117 33.66 -6.36 -13.92
CA MET A 117 34.81 -5.46 -13.73
C MET A 117 35.41 -5.56 -12.33
N ALA A 118 34.60 -5.81 -11.30
CA ALA A 118 35.06 -5.96 -9.93
C ALA A 118 35.88 -7.26 -9.73
N SER A 119 35.56 -8.33 -10.45
CA SER A 119 36.26 -9.61 -10.35
C SER A 119 37.45 -9.77 -11.30
N ASN A 120 37.58 -8.92 -12.32
CA ASN A 120 38.64 -9.02 -13.32
C ASN A 120 39.44 -7.71 -13.49
N THR A 121 40.49 -7.57 -12.68
CA THR A 121 41.38 -6.40 -12.68
C THR A 121 42.09 -6.19 -14.03
N SER A 122 42.50 -7.28 -14.70
CA SER A 122 43.19 -7.21 -16.00
C SER A 122 42.26 -6.61 -17.07
N LEU A 123 41.04 -7.11 -17.14
CA LEU A 123 40.02 -6.62 -18.07
C LEU A 123 39.62 -5.17 -17.76
N ARG A 124 39.53 -4.79 -16.48
CA ARG A 124 39.27 -3.40 -16.08
C ARG A 124 40.40 -2.47 -16.55
N LYS A 125 41.66 -2.88 -16.42
CA LYS A 125 42.81 -2.10 -16.92
C LYS A 125 42.74 -1.93 -18.43
N GLU A 126 42.52 -3.03 -19.17
CA GLU A 126 42.36 -2.99 -20.63
C GLU A 126 41.20 -2.07 -21.06
N MET A 127 40.08 -2.11 -20.35
CA MET A 127 38.93 -1.25 -20.62
C MET A 127 39.27 0.22 -20.39
N ASN A 128 39.96 0.55 -19.30
CA ASN A 128 40.38 1.91 -18.99
C ASN A 128 41.37 2.48 -20.01
N GLU A 129 42.27 1.66 -20.57
CA GLU A 129 43.15 2.09 -21.68
C GLU A 129 42.35 2.53 -22.93
N LYS A 130 41.22 1.85 -23.21
CA LYS A 130 40.32 2.23 -24.31
C LYS A 130 39.50 3.46 -23.98
N LEU A 131 38.95 3.54 -22.76
CA LEU A 131 38.12 4.64 -22.29
C LEU A 131 38.89 5.95 -22.13
N ALA A 132 40.19 5.90 -21.83
CA ALA A 132 41.05 7.07 -21.65
C ALA A 132 41.03 8.01 -22.87
N ARG A 133 40.89 7.47 -24.09
CA ARG A 133 40.78 8.25 -25.34
C ARG A 133 39.56 9.18 -25.38
N PHE A 134 38.58 8.90 -24.54
CA PHE A 134 37.34 9.65 -24.40
C PHE A 134 37.24 10.40 -23.06
N ASN A 135 38.37 10.54 -22.33
CA ASN A 135 38.41 11.12 -20.99
C ASN A 135 37.42 10.45 -20.02
N LEU A 136 37.39 9.11 -20.07
CA LEU A 136 36.59 8.25 -19.19
C LEU A 136 37.48 7.19 -18.53
N SER A 137 37.12 6.80 -17.31
CA SER A 137 37.71 5.69 -16.58
C SER A 137 36.68 5.10 -15.63
N TYR A 138 36.73 3.79 -15.42
CA TYR A 138 35.88 3.09 -14.45
C TYR A 138 36.76 2.36 -13.43
N ASN A 139 36.68 2.79 -12.17
CA ASN A 139 37.42 2.20 -11.06
C ASN A 139 36.51 1.33 -10.17
N GLY A 140 35.19 1.42 -10.34
CA GLY A 140 34.24 0.61 -9.59
C GLY A 140 33.73 1.27 -8.31
N THR A 141 33.77 2.60 -8.24
CA THR A 141 33.22 3.35 -7.11
C THR A 141 31.73 3.60 -7.27
N THR A 142 31.26 3.72 -8.52
CA THR A 142 29.86 3.91 -8.88
C THR A 142 29.06 2.61 -8.82
N LYS A 143 27.87 2.68 -8.24
CA LYS A 143 26.92 1.56 -8.17
C LYS A 143 25.70 1.84 -9.03
N ALA A 144 25.24 0.83 -9.76
CA ALA A 144 23.95 0.88 -10.44
C ALA A 144 22.85 0.33 -9.53
N LYS A 145 21.80 1.11 -9.32
CA LYS A 145 20.65 0.77 -8.49
C LYS A 145 19.35 0.85 -9.27
N HIS A 146 18.42 -0.02 -8.90
CA HIS A 146 17.05 0.07 -9.40
C HIS A 146 16.22 1.02 -8.55
N ILE A 147 15.21 1.68 -9.13
CA ILE A 147 14.31 2.55 -8.37
C ILE A 147 13.61 1.81 -7.23
N ILE A 148 13.20 0.55 -7.46
CA ILE A 148 12.60 -0.30 -6.41
C ILE A 148 13.61 -0.59 -5.28
N GLU A 149 14.91 -0.75 -5.60
CA GLU A 149 15.97 -0.96 -4.60
C GLU A 149 16.14 0.27 -3.72
N VAL A 150 16.22 1.47 -4.32
CA VAL A 150 16.34 2.72 -3.57
C VAL A 150 15.09 2.99 -2.73
N LEU A 151 13.91 2.76 -3.28
CA LEU A 151 12.65 2.97 -2.56
C LEU A 151 12.50 2.03 -1.35
N PHE A 152 12.98 0.79 -1.43
CA PHE A 152 12.93 -0.15 -0.31
C PHE A 152 14.09 0.04 0.68
N ASP A 153 15.34 0.05 0.20
CA ASP A 153 16.52 -0.01 1.06
C ASP A 153 16.91 1.36 1.65
N GLU A 154 16.59 2.46 0.96
CA GLU A 154 17.02 3.81 1.37
C GLU A 154 15.89 4.73 1.80
N VAL A 155 14.79 4.77 1.04
CA VAL A 155 13.60 5.56 1.42
C VAL A 155 12.80 4.84 2.49
N THR A 156 12.62 3.53 2.32
CA THR A 156 11.87 2.59 3.15
C THR A 156 10.34 2.60 2.96
N PRO A 157 9.68 1.42 3.06
CA PRO A 157 8.22 1.29 3.05
C PRO A 157 7.51 2.23 4.04
N ASP A 158 8.06 2.37 5.26
CA ASP A 158 7.46 3.23 6.29
C ASP A 158 7.47 4.72 5.90
N ALA A 159 8.51 5.19 5.20
CA ALA A 159 8.56 6.58 4.75
C ALA A 159 7.59 6.85 3.62
N ILE A 160 7.41 5.87 2.73
CA ILE A 160 6.38 5.90 1.68
C ILE A 160 4.99 5.95 2.33
N ASN A 161 4.71 5.04 3.26
CA ASN A 161 3.42 4.98 3.94
C ASN A 161 3.04 6.30 4.61
N ARG A 162 3.99 6.98 5.28
CA ARG A 162 3.77 8.31 5.89
C ARG A 162 3.42 9.43 4.89
N LYS A 163 3.75 9.26 3.61
CA LYS A 163 3.46 10.22 2.53
C LYS A 163 2.15 9.90 1.80
N VAL A 164 1.58 8.71 2.00
CA VAL A 164 0.31 8.31 1.40
C VAL A 164 -0.81 9.22 1.90
N LYS A 165 -1.53 9.83 0.96
CA LYS A 165 -2.72 10.65 1.21
C LYS A 165 -4.00 9.94 0.78
N LYS A 166 -3.93 9.20 -0.32
CA LYS A 166 -5.03 8.41 -0.88
C LYS A 166 -4.60 6.95 -0.94
N PRO A 167 -4.81 6.17 0.13
CA PRO A 167 -4.36 4.78 0.16
C PRO A 167 -5.07 3.94 -0.90
N PHE A 168 -4.41 2.85 -1.29
CA PHE A 168 -5.01 1.78 -2.08
C PHE A 168 -5.68 0.72 -1.19
N SER A 169 -6.20 1.13 -0.03
CA SER A 169 -6.93 0.27 0.91
C SER A 169 -8.01 -0.53 0.19
N ARG A 170 -8.01 -1.85 0.44
CA ARG A 170 -8.93 -2.82 -0.19
C ARG A 170 -8.80 -2.92 -1.71
N MET A 171 -7.67 -2.50 -2.28
CA MET A 171 -7.30 -2.78 -3.66
C MET A 171 -6.34 -3.97 -3.71
N ARG A 172 -6.56 -4.88 -4.66
CA ARG A 172 -5.85 -6.13 -4.85
C ARG A 172 -4.89 -5.98 -6.03
N LEU A 173 -3.61 -5.83 -5.76
CA LEU A 173 -2.60 -5.58 -6.79
C LEU A 173 -1.70 -6.79 -6.99
N ALA A 174 -1.55 -7.22 -8.24
CA ALA A 174 -0.60 -8.27 -8.61
C ALA A 174 0.77 -7.66 -8.91
N VAL A 175 1.82 -8.18 -8.27
CA VAL A 175 3.19 -7.70 -8.49
C VAL A 175 3.92 -8.51 -9.54
N HIS A 176 4.35 -7.85 -10.60
CA HIS A 176 5.29 -8.44 -11.55
C HIS A 176 6.70 -7.88 -11.36
N TYR A 177 7.55 -8.66 -10.69
CA TYR A 177 8.96 -8.34 -10.45
C TYR A 177 9.78 -8.18 -11.74
N GLY A 178 9.50 -9.01 -12.75
CA GLY A 178 10.36 -9.18 -13.92
C GLY A 178 11.64 -9.99 -13.61
N CYS A 179 12.19 -10.62 -14.63
CA CYS A 179 13.33 -11.53 -14.48
C CYS A 179 14.64 -10.81 -14.10
N ASP A 180 14.96 -9.73 -14.82
CA ASP A 180 16.22 -8.98 -14.72
C ASP A 180 16.37 -8.15 -13.43
N LEU A 181 15.29 -7.95 -12.66
CA LEU A 181 15.39 -7.31 -11.35
C LEU A 181 16.08 -8.22 -10.32
N LEU A 182 15.95 -9.53 -10.47
CA LEU A 182 16.30 -10.54 -9.47
C LEU A 182 17.44 -11.46 -9.91
N ARG A 183 17.57 -11.69 -11.21
CA ARG A 183 18.42 -12.75 -11.76
C ARG A 183 19.40 -12.19 -12.81
N PRO A 184 20.66 -12.68 -12.86
CA PRO A 184 21.23 -13.73 -12.01
C PRO A 184 21.59 -13.21 -10.60
N SER A 185 21.16 -13.93 -9.56
CA SER A 185 21.23 -13.46 -8.16
C SER A 185 22.67 -13.25 -7.66
N THR A 186 23.64 -14.00 -8.19
CA THR A 186 25.06 -13.88 -7.82
C THR A 186 25.67 -12.52 -8.18
N GLN A 187 25.14 -11.87 -9.22
CA GLN A 187 25.61 -10.58 -9.75
C GLN A 187 24.68 -9.42 -9.36
N ILE A 188 23.37 -9.64 -9.38
CA ILE A 188 22.37 -8.59 -9.13
C ILE A 188 22.19 -8.32 -7.63
N ARG A 189 22.05 -9.38 -6.82
CA ARG A 189 21.93 -9.32 -5.34
C ARG A 189 20.88 -8.31 -4.84
N PHE A 190 19.71 -8.29 -5.47
CA PHE A 190 18.59 -7.40 -5.11
C PHE A 190 17.75 -7.96 -3.95
N ASP A 191 17.26 -9.19 -4.09
CA ASP A 191 16.38 -9.91 -3.16
C ASP A 191 16.49 -11.43 -3.42
N ASP A 192 15.74 -12.26 -2.70
CA ASP A 192 15.64 -13.69 -3.00
C ASP A 192 15.10 -13.91 -4.43
N PRO A 193 15.82 -14.65 -5.30
CA PRO A 193 15.44 -14.78 -6.70
C PRO A 193 14.21 -15.65 -6.97
N ILE A 194 13.73 -16.39 -5.96
CA ILE A 194 12.61 -17.32 -6.04
C ILE A 194 11.43 -16.83 -5.18
N ARG A 195 11.68 -16.25 -4.01
CA ARG A 195 10.68 -15.75 -3.05
C ARG A 195 10.97 -14.30 -2.62
N PRO A 196 10.99 -13.35 -3.56
CA PRO A 196 11.25 -11.95 -3.23
C PRO A 196 10.10 -11.35 -2.42
N THR A 197 10.42 -10.29 -1.68
CA THR A 197 9.48 -9.58 -0.81
C THR A 197 9.55 -8.06 -0.96
N LYS A 198 10.67 -7.50 -1.44
CA LYS A 198 10.88 -6.04 -1.46
C LYS A 198 9.81 -5.29 -2.24
N PHE A 199 9.42 -5.78 -3.41
CA PHE A 199 8.43 -5.09 -4.25
C PHE A 199 7.01 -5.28 -3.69
N ASP A 200 6.71 -6.45 -3.11
CA ASP A 200 5.45 -6.69 -2.40
C ASP A 200 5.27 -5.72 -1.22
N SER A 201 6.28 -5.58 -0.36
CA SER A 201 6.24 -4.65 0.78
C SER A 201 6.07 -3.19 0.35
N LEU A 202 6.63 -2.83 -0.81
CA LEU A 202 6.45 -1.51 -1.40
C LEU A 202 5.02 -1.26 -1.91
N ILE A 203 4.32 -2.30 -2.37
CA ILE A 203 2.90 -2.22 -2.71
C ILE A 203 2.06 -2.09 -1.44
N GLU A 204 2.34 -2.92 -0.43
CA GLU A 204 1.65 -2.87 0.86
C GLU A 204 1.81 -1.52 1.56
N ALA A 205 2.97 -0.86 1.41
CA ALA A 205 3.20 0.48 1.93
C ALA A 205 2.20 1.53 1.39
N THR A 206 1.61 1.30 0.22
CA THR A 206 0.58 2.17 -0.38
C THR A 206 -0.83 1.92 0.17
N GLY A 207 -1.01 0.90 1.02
CA GLY A 207 -2.30 0.43 1.53
C GLY A 207 -2.96 -0.67 0.70
N ALA A 208 -2.38 -1.02 -0.46
CA ALA A 208 -2.86 -2.13 -1.29
C ALA A 208 -2.55 -3.50 -0.68
N GLN A 209 -3.35 -4.49 -1.01
CA GLN A 209 -3.02 -5.90 -0.81
C GLN A 209 -2.16 -6.39 -1.98
N SER A 210 -0.95 -6.87 -1.71
CA SER A 210 -0.20 -7.61 -2.73
C SER A 210 -0.70 -9.04 -2.84
N ILE A 211 -1.12 -9.44 -4.04
CA ILE A 211 -1.66 -10.78 -4.30
C ILE A 211 -0.51 -11.74 -4.61
N ASP A 212 -0.51 -12.89 -3.95
CA ASP A 212 0.35 -14.02 -4.30
C ASP A 212 -0.34 -14.94 -5.30
N TYR A 213 0.41 -15.44 -6.27
CA TYR A 213 -0.11 -16.22 -7.40
C TYR A 213 0.99 -17.09 -8.03
N GLU A 214 0.61 -18.18 -8.67
CA GLU A 214 1.54 -19.23 -9.12
C GLU A 214 2.50 -18.71 -10.20
N THR A 215 2.00 -17.93 -11.16
CA THR A 215 2.84 -17.43 -12.26
C THR A 215 3.63 -16.17 -11.90
N LYS A 216 3.65 -15.74 -10.63
CA LYS A 216 4.31 -14.50 -10.18
C LYS A 216 5.73 -14.35 -10.68
N MET A 217 6.52 -15.41 -10.52
CA MET A 217 7.94 -15.45 -10.90
C MET A 217 8.20 -15.87 -12.36
N MET A 218 7.16 -16.17 -13.14
CA MET A 218 7.29 -16.46 -14.58
C MET A 218 7.66 -15.20 -15.37
N CYS A 219 8.48 -15.40 -16.40
CA CYS A 219 8.85 -14.36 -17.37
C CYS A 219 7.60 -13.83 -18.10
N CYS A 220 7.62 -12.55 -18.48
CA CYS A 220 6.56 -11.96 -19.29
C CYS A 220 6.57 -12.38 -20.77
N GLY A 221 7.69 -12.93 -21.25
CA GLY A 221 7.85 -13.33 -22.64
C GLY A 221 8.17 -12.19 -23.61
N GLY A 222 8.26 -10.94 -23.16
CA GLY A 222 8.37 -9.77 -24.05
C GLY A 222 9.59 -9.75 -24.99
N MET A 223 10.67 -10.45 -24.66
CA MET A 223 11.82 -10.58 -25.58
C MET A 223 11.55 -11.48 -26.79
N LEU A 224 10.55 -12.38 -26.73
CA LEU A 224 10.17 -13.22 -27.86
C LEU A 224 9.59 -12.40 -29.01
N SER A 225 8.85 -11.33 -28.71
CA SER A 225 8.37 -10.38 -29.73
C SER A 225 9.52 -9.74 -30.51
N GLU A 226 10.63 -9.40 -29.84
CA GLU A 226 11.82 -8.85 -30.50
C GLU A 226 12.54 -9.89 -31.37
N MET A 227 12.31 -11.18 -31.12
CA MET A 227 12.80 -12.30 -31.93
C MET A 227 11.83 -12.69 -33.06
N SER A 228 10.81 -11.87 -33.32
CA SER A 228 9.74 -12.17 -34.29
C SER A 228 8.88 -13.39 -33.93
N ASP A 229 8.87 -13.81 -32.65
CA ASP A 229 8.01 -14.87 -32.14
C ASP A 229 6.87 -14.28 -31.29
N GLU A 230 6.03 -13.50 -31.94
CA GLU A 230 4.91 -12.79 -31.30
C GLU A 230 3.91 -13.76 -30.68
N LYS A 231 3.69 -14.92 -31.31
CA LYS A 231 2.73 -15.92 -30.83
C LYS A 231 3.13 -16.46 -29.45
N GLU A 232 4.40 -16.85 -29.28
CA GLU A 232 4.88 -17.36 -28.00
C GLU A 232 5.00 -16.26 -26.94
N ALA A 233 5.33 -15.02 -27.36
CA ALA A 233 5.29 -13.85 -26.47
C ALA A 233 3.89 -13.63 -25.89
N LEU A 234 2.86 -13.65 -26.74
CA LEU A 234 1.46 -13.49 -26.35
C LEU A 234 0.98 -14.65 -25.48
N LEU A 235 1.39 -15.89 -25.75
CA LEU A 235 1.03 -17.05 -24.93
C LEU A 235 1.56 -16.91 -23.49
N ALA A 236 2.80 -16.43 -23.32
CA ALA A 236 3.38 -16.17 -22.01
C ALA A 236 2.62 -15.08 -21.24
N ALA A 237 2.24 -13.99 -21.91
CA ALA A 237 1.44 -12.93 -21.31
C ALA A 237 0.03 -13.43 -20.93
N LYS A 238 -0.63 -14.13 -21.86
CA LYS A 238 -1.97 -14.72 -21.68
C LYS A 238 -2.05 -15.61 -20.45
N LYS A 239 -1.08 -16.50 -20.27
CA LYS A 239 -1.07 -17.43 -19.12
C LYS A 239 -1.17 -16.69 -17.78
N LYS A 240 -0.40 -15.62 -17.62
CA LYS A 240 -0.42 -14.81 -16.39
C LYS A 240 -1.69 -13.98 -16.26
N LEU A 241 -2.10 -13.31 -17.34
CA LEU A 241 -3.30 -12.46 -17.32
C LEU A 241 -4.58 -13.28 -17.04
N ALA A 242 -4.66 -14.52 -17.54
CA ALA A 242 -5.76 -15.43 -17.25
C ALA A 242 -5.85 -15.77 -15.76
N GLU A 243 -4.73 -16.15 -15.15
CA GLU A 243 -4.68 -16.39 -13.70
C GLU A 243 -5.08 -15.15 -12.89
N LEU A 244 -4.57 -13.97 -13.27
CA LEU A 244 -4.89 -12.73 -12.57
C LEU A 244 -6.37 -12.33 -12.68
N ARG A 245 -6.99 -12.58 -13.83
CA ARG A 245 -8.44 -12.42 -14.00
C ARG A 245 -9.19 -13.36 -13.06
N ASP A 246 -8.79 -14.62 -13.02
CA ASP A 246 -9.46 -15.64 -12.19
C ASP A 246 -9.31 -15.34 -10.68
N LEU A 247 -8.21 -14.69 -10.29
CA LEU A 247 -7.97 -14.19 -8.94
C LEU A 247 -8.67 -12.85 -8.60
N ASN A 248 -9.37 -12.26 -9.57
CA ASN A 248 -10.04 -10.96 -9.46
C ASN A 248 -9.11 -9.89 -8.88
N VAL A 249 -7.95 -9.69 -9.52
CA VAL A 249 -7.06 -8.57 -9.18
C VAL A 249 -7.57 -7.28 -9.81
N ASP A 250 -7.36 -6.16 -9.13
CA ASP A 250 -7.83 -4.86 -9.60
C ASP A 250 -6.86 -4.25 -10.63
N ALA A 251 -5.56 -4.54 -10.48
CA ALA A 251 -4.52 -4.16 -11.44
C ALA A 251 -3.24 -4.99 -11.26
N MET A 252 -2.35 -4.95 -12.24
CA MET A 252 -0.97 -5.43 -12.11
C MET A 252 -0.01 -4.25 -11.99
N CYS A 253 0.92 -4.32 -11.05
CA CYS A 253 2.02 -3.36 -10.93
C CYS A 253 3.33 -3.93 -11.51
N VAL A 254 4.01 -3.12 -12.32
CA VAL A 254 5.28 -3.44 -12.97
C VAL A 254 6.35 -2.39 -12.64
N CYS A 255 7.60 -2.74 -12.86
CA CYS A 255 8.74 -1.82 -12.72
C CYS A 255 9.74 -1.93 -13.89
N CYS A 256 9.28 -2.42 -15.04
CA CYS A 256 10.10 -2.52 -16.26
C CYS A 256 9.29 -2.07 -17.49
N PRO A 257 9.83 -1.23 -18.39
CA PRO A 257 9.09 -0.76 -19.57
C PRO A 257 8.77 -1.89 -20.55
N SER A 258 9.66 -2.89 -20.69
CA SER A 258 9.40 -4.06 -21.53
C SER A 258 8.25 -4.91 -20.99
N CYS A 259 8.19 -5.10 -19.67
CA CYS A 259 7.06 -5.78 -19.02
C CYS A 259 5.77 -4.96 -19.15
N PHE A 260 5.87 -3.63 -19.03
CA PHE A 260 4.74 -2.73 -19.23
C PHE A 260 4.15 -2.87 -20.64
N ILE A 261 4.98 -2.79 -21.70
CA ILE A 261 4.53 -3.04 -23.09
C ILE A 261 3.84 -4.39 -23.21
N GLN A 262 4.47 -5.43 -22.66
CA GLN A 262 4.02 -6.81 -22.83
C GLN A 262 2.66 -7.08 -22.18
N TYR A 263 2.36 -6.42 -21.07
CA TYR A 263 1.09 -6.58 -20.40
C TYR A 263 0.07 -5.50 -20.76
N ASP A 264 0.47 -4.28 -21.15
CA ASP A 264 -0.45 -3.20 -21.49
C ASP A 264 -0.84 -3.25 -22.97
N ALA A 265 0.07 -2.85 -23.87
CA ALA A 265 -0.22 -2.73 -25.30
C ALA A 265 -0.61 -4.06 -25.96
N ARG A 266 0.01 -5.17 -25.54
CA ARG A 266 -0.26 -6.49 -26.15
C ARG A 266 -1.59 -7.09 -25.74
N GLN A 267 -2.26 -6.59 -24.70
CA GLN A 267 -3.66 -6.98 -24.42
C GLN A 267 -4.59 -6.65 -25.60
N THR A 268 -4.29 -5.62 -26.40
CA THR A 268 -5.07 -5.32 -27.61
C THR A 268 -4.98 -6.44 -28.66
N LEU A 269 -3.83 -7.10 -28.78
CA LEU A 269 -3.65 -8.24 -29.70
C LEU A 269 -4.32 -9.52 -29.17
N LEU A 270 -4.25 -9.75 -27.86
CA LEU A 270 -4.99 -10.83 -27.19
C LEU A 270 -6.50 -10.65 -27.37
N LYS A 271 -7.00 -9.42 -27.22
CA LYS A 271 -8.40 -9.05 -27.45
C LYS A 271 -8.85 -9.34 -28.89
N ALA A 272 -8.00 -9.03 -29.87
CA ALA A 272 -8.27 -9.37 -31.27
C ALA A 272 -8.35 -10.88 -31.53
N SER A 273 -7.74 -11.69 -30.65
CA SER A 273 -7.75 -13.16 -30.71
C SER A 273 -8.87 -13.79 -29.85
N GLY A 274 -9.75 -12.99 -29.26
CA GLY A 274 -10.87 -13.43 -28.43
C GLY A 274 -10.60 -13.51 -26.94
N ASP A 275 -9.40 -13.15 -26.48
CA ASP A 275 -9.04 -13.15 -25.05
C ASP A 275 -9.22 -11.74 -24.45
N HIS A 276 -10.23 -11.59 -23.59
CA HIS A 276 -10.55 -10.35 -22.92
C HIS A 276 -10.10 -10.40 -21.46
N PHE A 277 -9.09 -9.61 -21.11
CA PHE A 277 -8.62 -9.45 -19.74
C PHE A 277 -8.93 -8.06 -19.21
N ASP A 278 -8.61 -7.02 -20.00
CA ASP A 278 -8.79 -5.60 -19.66
C ASP A 278 -8.22 -5.27 -18.25
N ILE A 279 -7.13 -5.95 -17.84
CA ILE A 279 -6.47 -5.75 -16.54
C ILE A 279 -5.56 -4.52 -16.66
N PRO A 280 -5.78 -3.47 -15.85
CA PRO A 280 -4.91 -2.29 -15.87
C PRO A 280 -3.49 -2.61 -15.43
N ILE A 281 -2.51 -2.05 -16.14
CA ILE A 281 -1.10 -2.21 -15.82
C ILE A 281 -0.55 -0.86 -15.36
N LEU A 282 -0.03 -0.78 -14.15
CA LEU A 282 0.52 0.45 -13.58
C LEU A 282 2.02 0.30 -13.38
N TYR A 283 2.77 1.34 -13.71
CA TYR A 283 4.13 1.45 -13.21
C TYR A 283 4.11 1.80 -11.72
N TYR A 284 5.04 1.25 -10.95
CA TYR A 284 5.06 1.51 -9.50
C TYR A 284 5.16 3.00 -9.15
N THR A 285 5.87 3.79 -9.96
CA THR A 285 5.97 5.24 -9.77
C THR A 285 4.67 5.97 -10.06
N GLU A 286 3.86 5.48 -11.00
CA GLU A 286 2.50 6.01 -11.23
C GLU A 286 1.61 5.70 -10.02
N LEU A 287 1.69 4.46 -9.50
CA LEU A 287 0.97 4.06 -8.29
C LEU A 287 1.35 4.94 -7.09
N LEU A 288 2.64 5.22 -6.89
CA LEU A 288 3.11 6.12 -5.83
C LEU A 288 2.56 7.54 -5.99
N CYS A 289 2.61 8.10 -7.19
CA CYS A 289 2.08 9.45 -7.43
C CYS A 289 0.59 9.55 -7.08
N LEU A 290 -0.20 8.56 -7.49
CA LEU A 290 -1.62 8.45 -7.14
C LEU A 290 -1.80 8.33 -5.62
N ALA A 291 -1.01 7.48 -4.94
CA ALA A 291 -1.05 7.33 -3.49
C ALA A 291 -0.73 8.64 -2.74
N PHE A 292 0.16 9.46 -3.29
CA PHE A 292 0.53 10.78 -2.76
C PHE A 292 -0.51 11.88 -3.05
N GLY A 293 -1.61 11.52 -3.75
CA GLY A 293 -2.76 12.38 -4.00
C GLY A 293 -2.69 13.17 -5.31
N MET A 294 -1.76 12.86 -6.22
CA MET A 294 -1.71 13.47 -7.55
C MET A 294 -2.86 12.96 -8.42
N SER A 295 -3.31 13.77 -9.38
CA SER A 295 -4.42 13.37 -10.26
C SER A 295 -3.97 12.39 -11.35
N PRO A 296 -4.86 11.51 -11.84
CA PRO A 296 -4.56 10.64 -12.99
C PRO A 296 -4.07 11.39 -14.24
N GLU A 297 -4.59 12.61 -14.47
CA GLU A 297 -4.18 13.49 -15.55
C GLU A 297 -2.75 13.99 -15.38
N GLU A 298 -2.39 14.39 -14.15
CA GLU A 298 -1.05 14.85 -13.81
C GLU A 298 -0.03 13.72 -14.00
N VAL A 299 -0.35 12.51 -13.54
CA VAL A 299 0.54 11.34 -13.65
C VAL A 299 0.70 10.87 -15.10
N GLY A 300 -0.36 10.96 -15.91
CA GLY A 300 -0.33 10.58 -17.33
C GLY A 300 -0.88 9.18 -17.65
N VAL A 301 -1.58 8.54 -16.71
CA VAL A 301 -2.12 7.17 -16.87
C VAL A 301 -3.14 7.03 -18.02
N LYS A 302 -3.72 8.14 -18.50
CA LYS A 302 -4.59 8.14 -19.68
C LYS A 302 -3.88 7.72 -20.97
N LYS A 303 -2.54 7.68 -20.99
CA LYS A 303 -1.72 7.27 -22.14
C LYS A 303 -1.58 5.75 -22.29
N HIS A 304 -2.03 4.96 -21.31
CA HIS A 304 -1.99 3.50 -21.36
C HIS A 304 -2.87 2.95 -22.48
N ALA A 305 -2.50 1.79 -23.02
CA ALA A 305 -3.30 1.09 -24.03
C ALA A 305 -4.58 0.53 -23.41
N VAL A 306 -4.47 -0.15 -22.26
CA VAL A 306 -5.60 -0.55 -21.43
C VAL A 306 -5.94 0.60 -20.49
N LYS A 307 -7.15 1.15 -20.62
CA LYS A 307 -7.56 2.31 -19.82
C LYS A 307 -7.86 1.89 -18.37
N PRO A 308 -7.18 2.47 -17.37
CA PRO A 308 -7.42 2.13 -15.96
C PRO A 308 -8.70 2.78 -15.39
N THR A 309 -9.69 3.13 -16.22
CA THR A 309 -10.85 3.95 -15.82
C THR A 309 -11.62 3.32 -14.66
N ARG A 310 -12.03 2.05 -14.81
CA ARG A 310 -12.77 1.32 -13.77
C ARG A 310 -11.97 1.21 -12.47
N PHE A 311 -10.68 0.89 -12.58
CA PHE A 311 -9.78 0.83 -11.43
C PHE A 311 -9.72 2.16 -10.66
N LEU A 312 -9.58 3.27 -11.39
CA LEU A 312 -9.51 4.60 -10.79
C LEU A 312 -10.86 5.01 -10.16
N GLU A 313 -11.98 4.70 -10.81
CA GLU A 313 -13.32 4.98 -10.28
C GLU A 313 -13.58 4.19 -8.99
N GLU A 314 -13.25 2.89 -8.97
CA GLU A 314 -13.38 2.04 -7.78
C GLU A 314 -12.45 2.51 -6.65
N TRP A 315 -11.20 2.87 -6.97
CA TRP A 315 -10.25 3.42 -6.00
C TRP A 315 -10.73 4.74 -5.38
N GLU A 316 -11.22 5.67 -6.21
CA GLU A 316 -11.73 6.97 -5.72
C GLU A 316 -13.00 6.78 -4.88
N ALA A 317 -13.91 5.89 -5.29
CA ALA A 317 -15.10 5.56 -4.51
C ALA A 317 -14.74 4.95 -3.13
N LYS A 318 -13.77 4.03 -3.10
CA LYS A 318 -13.26 3.44 -1.85
C LYS A 318 -12.62 4.50 -0.95
N ASN A 319 -11.82 5.42 -1.49
CA ASN A 319 -11.22 6.50 -0.71
C ASN A 319 -12.28 7.45 -0.13
N LYS A 320 -13.27 7.85 -0.92
CA LYS A 320 -14.38 8.68 -0.44
C LYS A 320 -15.17 8.01 0.68
N ALA A 321 -15.37 6.69 0.59
CA ALA A 321 -16.00 5.92 1.65
C ALA A 321 -15.16 5.93 2.94
N LEU A 322 -13.84 5.76 2.84
CA LEU A 322 -12.94 5.83 3.99
C LEU A 322 -12.90 7.22 4.61
N GLU A 323 -12.87 8.29 3.81
CA GLU A 323 -12.96 9.67 4.30
C GLU A 323 -14.26 9.92 5.08
N SER A 324 -15.36 9.33 4.63
CA SER A 324 -16.65 9.39 5.35
C SER A 324 -16.59 8.65 6.68
N ALA A 325 -16.03 7.44 6.70
CA ALA A 325 -15.85 6.65 7.93
C ALA A 325 -14.88 7.32 8.92
N ALA A 326 -13.80 7.95 8.44
CA ALA A 326 -12.78 8.61 9.25
C ALA A 326 -13.32 9.76 10.12
N LYS A 327 -14.47 10.33 9.76
CA LYS A 327 -15.14 11.37 10.57
C LYS A 327 -15.68 10.84 11.91
N HIS A 328 -15.85 9.53 12.01
CA HIS A 328 -16.57 8.89 13.12
C HIS A 328 -15.81 7.72 13.74
N PHE A 329 -14.86 7.13 13.00
CA PHE A 329 -14.15 5.92 13.37
C PHE A 329 -12.65 6.06 13.12
N ASP A 330 -11.84 5.38 13.94
CA ASP A 330 -10.48 5.03 13.55
C ASP A 330 -10.55 4.01 12.40
N VAL A 331 -10.20 4.46 11.19
CA VAL A 331 -10.31 3.64 9.96
C VAL A 331 -9.38 2.45 10.00
N TRP A 332 -8.16 2.60 10.54
CA TRP A 332 -7.22 1.49 10.65
C TRP A 332 -7.81 0.39 11.52
N PHE A 333 -8.38 0.75 12.66
CA PHE A 333 -9.05 -0.21 13.52
C PHE A 333 -10.26 -0.85 12.85
N LEU A 334 -11.08 -0.05 12.15
CA LEU A 334 -12.26 -0.51 11.44
C LEU A 334 -11.90 -1.56 10.38
N GLU A 335 -10.86 -1.30 9.58
CA GLU A 335 -10.33 -2.23 8.57
C GLU A 335 -9.78 -3.50 9.22
N LYS A 336 -8.96 -3.39 10.28
CA LYS A 336 -8.42 -4.57 10.96
C LYS A 336 -9.49 -5.44 11.59
N CYS A 337 -10.52 -4.83 12.16
CA CYS A 337 -11.68 -5.54 12.67
C CYS A 337 -12.45 -6.26 11.56
N TYR A 338 -12.60 -5.59 10.39
CA TYR A 338 -13.26 -6.18 9.23
C TYR A 338 -12.48 -7.38 8.68
N GLU A 339 -11.16 -7.28 8.55
CA GLU A 339 -10.28 -8.33 8.01
C GLU A 339 -10.15 -9.53 8.95
N CYS A 340 -10.02 -9.30 10.25
CA CYS A 340 -9.69 -10.35 11.21
C CYS A 340 -10.83 -11.37 11.40
N LYS A 341 -12.06 -10.90 11.55
CA LYS A 341 -13.30 -11.70 11.73
C LYS A 341 -13.28 -12.78 12.84
N ALA A 342 -12.22 -12.89 13.63
CA ALA A 342 -11.98 -14.03 14.51
C ALA A 342 -13.06 -14.23 15.58
N CYS A 343 -13.65 -13.14 16.10
CA CYS A 343 -14.68 -13.21 17.14
C CYS A 343 -16.12 -13.30 16.60
N VAL A 344 -16.33 -13.31 15.27
CA VAL A 344 -17.67 -13.27 14.67
C VAL A 344 -18.47 -14.51 15.07
N GLU A 345 -17.85 -15.69 14.94
CA GLU A 345 -18.48 -16.97 15.27
C GLU A 345 -18.72 -17.14 16.77
N ASP A 346 -18.06 -16.35 17.64
CA ASP A 346 -18.27 -16.39 19.08
C ASP A 346 -19.29 -15.36 19.59
N CYS A 347 -19.79 -14.49 18.70
CA CYS A 347 -20.80 -13.50 19.04
C CYS A 347 -22.11 -14.19 19.47
N PRO A 348 -22.59 -13.99 20.73
CA PRO A 348 -23.83 -14.62 21.18
C PRO A 348 -25.03 -14.26 20.30
N SER A 349 -25.10 -13.01 19.83
CA SER A 349 -26.17 -12.58 18.92
C SER A 349 -26.08 -13.25 17.55
N ALA A 350 -24.87 -13.48 17.01
CA ALA A 350 -24.72 -14.15 15.72
C ALA A 350 -25.07 -15.64 15.84
N LYS A 351 -24.69 -16.29 16.95
CA LYS A 351 -25.09 -17.68 17.26
C LYS A 351 -26.60 -17.84 17.43
N ALA A 352 -27.29 -16.83 17.97
CA ALA A 352 -28.72 -16.89 18.27
C ALA A 352 -29.61 -16.40 17.12
N LEU A 353 -29.08 -15.60 16.19
CA LEU A 353 -29.84 -14.95 15.13
C LEU A 353 -29.18 -15.19 13.77
N ASP A 354 -29.70 -16.15 13.00
CA ASP A 354 -29.13 -16.56 11.71
C ASP A 354 -28.93 -15.42 10.70
N SER A 355 -29.73 -14.35 10.79
CA SER A 355 -29.65 -13.18 9.89
C SER A 355 -28.70 -12.08 10.36
N TYR A 356 -28.05 -12.24 11.52
CA TYR A 356 -27.17 -11.22 12.09
C TYR A 356 -25.70 -11.54 11.85
N ASP A 357 -25.07 -10.73 11.00
CA ASP A 357 -23.63 -10.74 10.80
C ASP A 357 -23.05 -9.37 11.20
N PRO A 358 -22.34 -9.27 12.33
CA PRO A 358 -21.72 -8.02 12.75
C PRO A 358 -20.59 -7.56 11.82
N ASN A 359 -19.91 -8.49 11.15
CA ASN A 359 -18.80 -8.16 10.24
C ASN A 359 -19.30 -7.58 8.91
N ARG A 360 -20.42 -8.09 8.38
CA ARG A 360 -21.10 -7.49 7.20
C ARG A 360 -21.39 -6.00 7.41
N ILE A 361 -21.89 -5.65 8.60
CA ILE A 361 -22.22 -4.26 8.95
C ILE A 361 -20.98 -3.37 8.95
N ILE A 362 -19.86 -3.87 9.48
CA ILE A 362 -18.58 -3.14 9.44
C ILE A 362 -18.12 -2.94 7.98
N GLY A 363 -18.28 -3.96 7.14
CA GLY A 363 -18.01 -3.87 5.70
C GLY A 363 -18.86 -2.81 5.00
N GLU A 364 -20.15 -2.74 5.31
CA GLU A 364 -21.06 -1.70 4.79
C GLU A 364 -20.61 -0.29 5.17
N VAL A 365 -20.11 -0.09 6.40
CA VAL A 365 -19.53 1.20 6.80
C VAL A 365 -18.29 1.54 5.97
N LEU A 366 -17.37 0.58 5.81
CA LEU A 366 -16.16 0.75 4.98
C LEU A 366 -16.50 0.99 3.50
N GLU A 367 -17.61 0.48 3.01
CA GLU A 367 -18.13 0.70 1.66
C GLU A 367 -18.90 2.02 1.51
N GLY A 368 -18.95 2.84 2.56
CA GLY A 368 -19.53 4.18 2.52
C GLY A 368 -21.05 4.19 2.71
N ARG A 369 -21.66 3.06 3.09
CA ARG A 369 -23.11 2.91 3.33
C ARG A 369 -23.51 3.23 4.78
N LEU A 370 -22.79 4.15 5.44
CA LEU A 370 -23.04 4.49 6.85
C LEU A 370 -24.51 4.89 7.10
N ASP A 371 -25.11 5.70 6.24
CA ASP A 371 -26.51 6.14 6.43
C ASP A 371 -27.53 5.00 6.30
N GLU A 372 -27.23 3.96 5.52
CA GLU A 372 -28.08 2.76 5.44
C GLU A 372 -27.91 1.91 6.70
N VAL A 373 -26.67 1.72 7.14
CA VAL A 373 -26.32 1.02 8.39
C VAL A 373 -27.03 1.67 9.59
N LEU A 374 -27.02 3.00 9.70
CA LEU A 374 -27.66 3.71 10.81
C LEU A 374 -29.19 3.57 10.84
N ARG A 375 -29.84 3.31 9.69
CA ARG A 375 -31.28 3.04 9.60
C ARG A 375 -31.62 1.57 9.87
N SER A 376 -30.65 0.67 9.71
CA SER A 376 -30.84 -0.76 9.93
C SER A 376 -31.14 -1.08 11.39
N ARG A 377 -32.04 -2.05 11.62
CA ARG A 377 -32.26 -2.63 12.95
C ARG A 377 -31.09 -3.50 13.41
N ASP A 378 -30.22 -3.91 12.50
CA ASP A 378 -29.17 -4.88 12.80
C ASP A 378 -28.10 -4.33 13.76
N ILE A 379 -27.83 -3.02 13.73
CA ILE A 379 -26.88 -2.40 14.70
C ILE A 379 -27.35 -2.57 16.16
N TRP A 380 -28.65 -2.71 16.38
CA TRP A 380 -29.26 -2.89 17.69
C TRP A 380 -29.29 -4.34 18.16
N ARG A 381 -28.87 -5.29 17.33
CA ARG A 381 -28.72 -6.71 17.70
C ARG A 381 -27.41 -6.98 18.43
N CYS A 382 -26.45 -6.05 18.35
CA CYS A 382 -25.30 -6.07 19.26
C CYS A 382 -25.77 -5.75 20.68
N LEU A 383 -25.57 -6.67 21.62
CA LEU A 383 -26.02 -6.53 23.00
C LEU A 383 -24.96 -5.89 23.93
N GLU A 384 -23.83 -5.45 23.38
CA GLU A 384 -22.73 -4.87 24.17
C GLU A 384 -22.27 -5.78 25.32
N CYS A 385 -22.26 -7.11 25.10
CA CYS A 385 -21.81 -8.09 26.11
C CYS A 385 -20.27 -8.19 26.23
N HIS A 386 -19.52 -7.44 25.43
CA HIS A 386 -18.04 -7.41 25.41
C HIS A 386 -17.32 -8.73 25.08
N THR A 387 -18.01 -9.80 24.67
CA THR A 387 -17.34 -11.06 24.24
C THR A 387 -16.27 -10.82 23.17
N CYS A 388 -16.57 -10.00 22.16
CA CYS A 388 -15.61 -9.66 21.11
C CYS A 388 -14.41 -8.85 21.62
N TYR A 389 -14.56 -8.08 22.69
CA TYR A 389 -13.45 -7.35 23.32
C TYR A 389 -12.51 -8.33 24.02
N GLU A 390 -13.05 -9.33 24.72
CA GLU A 390 -12.24 -10.31 25.42
C GLU A 390 -11.40 -11.18 24.48
N LEU A 391 -11.98 -11.56 23.34
CA LEU A 391 -11.30 -12.33 22.29
C LEU A 391 -10.34 -11.50 21.44
N CYS A 392 -10.46 -10.17 21.46
CA CYS A 392 -9.65 -9.30 20.61
C CYS A 392 -8.22 -9.19 21.15
N PRO A 393 -7.18 -9.52 20.35
CA PRO A 393 -5.78 -9.40 20.79
C PRO A 393 -5.37 -7.95 21.05
N HIS A 394 -6.06 -6.98 20.44
CA HIS A 394 -5.83 -5.55 20.63
C HIS A 394 -6.73 -4.92 21.72
N LYS A 395 -7.65 -5.69 22.34
CA LYS A 395 -8.61 -5.19 23.34
C LYS A 395 -9.37 -3.94 22.90
N ILE A 396 -10.00 -4.04 21.73
CA ILE A 396 -10.89 -2.99 21.19
C ILE A 396 -12.27 -3.61 20.93
N GLY A 397 -12.31 -4.72 20.18
CA GLY A 397 -13.52 -5.49 19.90
C GLY A 397 -14.56 -4.76 19.04
N MET A 398 -15.46 -5.52 18.40
CA MET A 398 -16.56 -4.93 17.61
C MET A 398 -17.48 -4.03 18.44
N VAL A 399 -17.56 -4.27 19.76
CA VAL A 399 -18.46 -3.55 20.67
C VAL A 399 -18.30 -2.04 20.56
N GLN A 400 -17.08 -1.51 20.49
CA GLN A 400 -16.85 -0.07 20.39
C GLN A 400 -17.39 0.52 19.07
N ILE A 401 -17.26 -0.21 17.95
CA ILE A 401 -17.81 0.19 16.65
C ILE A 401 -19.33 0.24 16.75
N PHE A 402 -19.96 -0.79 17.29
CA PHE A 402 -21.42 -0.88 17.41
C PHE A 402 -22.00 0.14 18.39
N SER A 403 -21.32 0.42 19.52
CA SER A 403 -21.70 1.49 20.44
C SER A 403 -21.70 2.84 19.72
N LYS A 404 -20.66 3.13 18.94
CA LYS A 404 -20.60 4.37 18.15
C LYS A 404 -21.68 4.43 17.07
N LEU A 405 -21.98 3.33 16.38
CA LEU A 405 -23.09 3.27 15.42
C LEU A 405 -24.45 3.55 16.08
N LYS A 406 -24.71 3.01 17.26
CA LYS A 406 -25.94 3.27 18.02
C LYS A 406 -26.03 4.73 18.47
N GLU A 407 -24.94 5.30 18.95
CA GLU A 407 -24.83 6.72 19.31
C GLU A 407 -25.18 7.62 18.12
N LEU A 408 -24.56 7.37 16.96
CA LEU A 408 -24.84 8.09 15.73
C LEU A 408 -26.30 7.93 15.30
N ALA A 409 -26.86 6.72 15.37
CA ALA A 409 -28.26 6.47 15.04
C ALA A 409 -29.22 7.23 15.98
N ILE A 410 -28.94 7.25 17.29
CA ILE A 410 -29.72 8.04 18.27
C ILE A 410 -29.63 9.53 17.94
N SER A 411 -28.44 10.06 17.67
CA SER A 411 -28.23 11.49 17.36
C SER A 411 -29.03 11.94 16.12
N LYS A 412 -29.27 11.01 15.17
CA LYS A 412 -30.10 11.23 13.98
C LYS A 412 -31.59 10.89 14.19
N GLY A 413 -32.01 10.57 15.41
CA GLY A 413 -33.40 10.20 15.73
C GLY A 413 -33.82 8.80 15.23
N LEU A 414 -32.88 7.97 14.78
CA LEU A 414 -33.12 6.65 14.17
C LEU A 414 -33.22 5.49 15.19
N GLY A 415 -33.18 5.79 16.49
CA GLY A 415 -33.24 4.78 17.55
C GLY A 415 -34.52 3.91 17.57
N PRO A 416 -34.52 2.75 18.25
CA PRO A 416 -35.73 2.01 18.55
C PRO A 416 -36.65 2.76 19.50
N ARG A 417 -37.96 2.57 19.35
CA ARG A 417 -38.97 3.18 20.22
C ARG A 417 -38.73 2.85 21.69
N GLY A 418 -38.39 1.60 22.01
CA GLY A 418 -38.12 1.18 23.38
C GLY A 418 -36.91 1.87 24.00
N ILE A 419 -35.85 2.10 23.22
CA ILE A 419 -34.66 2.82 23.68
C ILE A 419 -34.96 4.30 23.90
N ARG A 420 -35.68 4.94 22.98
CA ARG A 420 -36.11 6.33 23.16
C ARG A 420 -37.00 6.50 24.40
N ALA A 421 -37.99 5.62 24.57
CA ALA A 421 -38.85 5.66 25.76
C ALA A 421 -38.06 5.48 27.06
N ALA A 422 -37.06 4.60 27.08
CA ALA A 422 -36.15 4.42 28.22
C ALA A 422 -35.31 5.70 28.47
N GLN A 423 -34.77 6.32 27.43
CA GLN A 423 -34.02 7.58 27.52
C GLN A 423 -34.89 8.73 28.03
N ASP A 424 -36.12 8.86 27.54
CA ASP A 424 -37.08 9.88 27.98
C ASP A 424 -37.45 9.69 29.45
N SER A 425 -37.71 8.44 29.86
CA SER A 425 -37.94 8.09 31.27
C SER A 425 -36.74 8.47 32.15
N PHE A 426 -35.52 8.13 31.70
CA PHE A 426 -34.29 8.45 32.42
C PHE A 426 -34.07 9.96 32.55
N LYS A 427 -34.24 10.72 31.46
CA LYS A 427 -34.09 12.18 31.46
C LYS A 427 -35.13 12.90 32.32
N LYS A 428 -36.32 12.32 32.47
CA LYS A 428 -37.40 12.90 33.26
C LYS A 428 -37.29 12.55 34.74
N GLU A 429 -37.06 11.28 35.05
CA GLU A 429 -37.20 10.76 36.42
C GLU A 429 -35.85 10.40 37.07
N GLY A 430 -34.75 10.42 36.31
CA GLY A 430 -33.44 9.93 36.75
C GLY A 430 -33.41 8.40 36.95
N ALA A 431 -34.42 7.68 36.45
CA ALA A 431 -34.58 6.24 36.60
C ALA A 431 -35.29 5.61 35.40
N LEU A 432 -35.00 4.33 35.15
CA LEU A 432 -35.61 3.55 34.07
C LEU A 432 -36.87 2.80 34.50
N ALA A 433 -37.10 2.66 35.81
CA ALA A 433 -38.26 1.99 36.37
C ALA A 433 -38.63 2.58 37.73
N GLU A 434 -39.93 2.57 38.04
CA GLU A 434 -40.45 2.98 39.34
C GLU A 434 -40.39 1.83 40.36
N ILE A 435 -40.14 2.19 41.62
CA ILE A 435 -40.12 1.22 42.71
C ILE A 435 -41.55 0.97 43.21
N VAL A 436 -41.99 -0.30 43.14
CA VAL A 436 -43.31 -0.70 43.63
C VAL A 436 -43.23 -1.09 45.11
N GLU A 437 -43.46 -0.13 46.01
CA GLU A 437 -43.40 -0.32 47.48
C GLU A 437 -44.32 -1.44 47.99
N ILE A 438 -45.49 -1.61 47.37
CA ILE A 438 -46.45 -2.68 47.72
C ILE A 438 -45.81 -4.06 47.51
N SER A 439 -45.05 -4.24 46.42
CA SER A 439 -44.36 -5.49 46.12
C SER A 439 -43.26 -5.77 47.16
N ARG A 440 -42.48 -4.74 47.52
CA ARG A 440 -41.46 -4.84 48.58
C ARG A 440 -42.06 -5.27 49.92
N LYS A 441 -43.18 -4.65 50.30
CA LYS A 441 -43.91 -4.99 51.53
C LYS A 441 -44.41 -6.43 51.53
N ARG A 442 -44.95 -6.92 50.39
CA ARG A 442 -45.39 -8.33 50.25
C ARG A 442 -44.24 -9.33 50.40
N LEU A 443 -43.03 -8.94 50.03
CA LEU A 443 -41.81 -9.76 50.16
C LEU A 443 -41.08 -9.57 51.50
N GLY A 444 -41.63 -8.79 52.44
CA GLY A 444 -40.98 -8.50 53.73
C GLY A 444 -39.72 -7.64 53.62
N LEU A 445 -39.51 -6.95 52.49
CA LEU A 445 -38.36 -6.06 52.28
C LEU A 445 -38.62 -4.70 52.95
N PRO A 446 -37.56 -4.03 53.47
CA PRO A 446 -37.70 -2.67 53.99
C PRO A 446 -38.11 -1.68 52.89
N PRO A 447 -38.74 -0.54 53.24
CA PRO A 447 -39.06 0.53 52.28
C PRO A 447 -37.83 0.96 51.48
N SER A 448 -38.01 1.40 50.22
CA SER A 448 -36.87 1.89 49.46
C SER A 448 -36.24 3.13 50.10
N ARG A 449 -34.91 3.25 49.93
CA ARG A 449 -34.19 4.45 50.34
C ARG A 449 -34.51 5.59 49.37
N LYS A 450 -34.47 6.84 49.85
CA LYS A 450 -34.59 8.03 48.99
C LYS A 450 -33.52 7.98 47.89
N SER A 451 -33.93 8.24 46.64
CA SER A 451 -33.01 8.27 45.51
C SER A 451 -32.28 9.61 45.39
N GLY A 452 -31.11 9.59 44.73
CA GLY A 452 -30.34 10.79 44.37
C GLY A 452 -30.75 11.42 43.04
N ASN A 453 -31.95 11.10 42.51
CA ASN A 453 -32.30 11.43 41.13
C ASN A 453 -32.31 12.95 40.86
N LYS A 454 -32.68 13.78 41.85
CA LYS A 454 -32.66 15.24 41.69
C LYS A 454 -31.25 15.79 41.45
N GLU A 455 -30.28 15.30 42.21
CA GLU A 455 -28.86 15.66 42.05
C GLU A 455 -28.34 15.20 40.68
N LEU A 456 -28.64 13.95 40.30
CA LEU A 456 -28.28 13.41 38.99
C LEU A 456 -28.86 14.25 37.83
N LEU A 457 -30.14 14.61 37.90
CA LEU A 457 -30.79 15.42 36.86
C LEU A 457 -30.18 16.84 36.78
N GLN A 458 -29.73 17.40 37.90
CA GLN A 458 -28.98 18.66 37.90
C GLN A 458 -27.63 18.50 37.19
N LEU A 459 -26.86 17.46 37.51
CA LEU A 459 -25.58 17.18 36.84
C LEU A 459 -25.72 16.96 35.33
N ILE A 460 -26.77 16.23 34.91
CA ILE A 460 -27.06 16.02 33.48
C ILE A 460 -27.36 17.34 32.79
N LYS A 461 -28.14 18.22 33.42
CA LYS A 461 -28.46 19.54 32.88
C LYS A 461 -27.21 20.42 32.71
N GLU A 462 -26.33 20.44 33.72
CA GLU A 462 -25.04 21.14 33.64
C GLU A 462 -24.15 20.61 32.51
N LEU A 463 -24.14 19.29 32.28
CA LEU A 463 -23.41 18.67 31.17
C LEU A 463 -24.01 19.03 29.80
N GLU A 464 -25.34 19.08 29.68
CA GLU A 464 -26.00 19.50 28.43
C GLU A 464 -25.74 20.98 28.13
N GLU A 465 -25.72 21.85 29.14
CA GLU A 465 -25.39 23.28 29.01
C GLU A 465 -23.92 23.51 28.65
N SER A 466 -22.99 22.72 29.20
CA SER A 466 -21.55 22.82 28.89
C SER A 466 -21.16 22.38 27.48
N LYS A 467 -22.02 21.61 26.79
CA LYS A 467 -21.76 21.13 25.42
C LYS A 467 -22.05 22.16 24.33
N ASP A 468 -22.70 23.27 24.67
CA ASP A 468 -22.90 24.41 23.74
C ASP A 468 -21.65 25.29 23.59
N ASP A 469 -20.61 25.11 24.43
CA ASP A 469 -19.31 25.81 24.35
C ASP A 469 -18.21 24.97 23.64
N GLY A 470 -18.44 24.60 22.37
CA GLY A 470 -17.40 24.23 21.40
C GLY A 470 -16.76 22.82 21.49
N PRO A 471 -16.13 22.33 20.40
CA PRO A 471 -15.72 20.93 20.27
C PRO A 471 -14.38 20.66 20.97
N GLY A 472 -14.38 19.76 21.97
CA GLY A 472 -13.20 19.14 22.55
C GLY A 472 -12.84 17.82 21.88
#